data_AF-A0A545SNI8-F1
#
_entry.id   AF-A0A545SNI8-F1
#
_cell.length_a   1.000
_cell.length_b   1.000
_cell.length_c   1.000
_cell.angle_alpha   90.00
_cell.angle_beta   90.00
_cell.angle_gamma   90.00
#
_symmetry.space_group_name_H-M   'P 1'
#
loop_
_entity.id
_entity.type
_entity.pdbx_description
1 polymer ?
#
loop_
_entity_poly.entity_id
_entity_poly.type
_entity_poly.pdbx_seq_one_letter_code
_entity_poly.pdbx_strand_id
1 'polypeptide(L)'
;MCEGLCVSSQYLSPSGGLKIREQVKAKGIVFVDPSEYVSTLITQEVASGFNSVCFTTGRGFCYGSKLEPSNKTVSHTPMCNRMSGGVVINRGVTADSAASV
;
A
#
# COMPACT_ATOMS: atom_id res chain seq x y z
N MET A 1 7.77 -13.27 11.67
CA MET A 1 7.21 -11.98 11.22
C MET A 1 8.07 -11.46 10.08
N CYS A 2 7.49 -11.03 8.97
CA CYS A 2 8.27 -10.48 7.85
C CYS A 2 8.64 -9.03 8.12
N GLU A 3 9.91 -8.69 7.89
CA GLU A 3 10.45 -7.33 8.00
C GLU A 3 10.76 -6.77 6.59
N GLY A 4 9.79 -6.90 5.70
CA GLY A 4 9.91 -6.49 4.31
C GLY A 4 8.94 -5.38 3.95
N LEU A 5 9.33 -4.54 2.98
CA LEU A 5 8.43 -3.57 2.35
C LEU A 5 7.94 -4.17 1.04
N CYS A 6 6.62 -4.37 0.91
CA CYS A 6 6.03 -4.78 -0.36
C CYS A 6 5.91 -3.58 -1.30
N VAL A 7 6.32 -3.78 -2.54
CA VAL A 7 6.04 -2.82 -3.63
C VAL A 7 5.15 -3.51 -4.65
N SER A 8 3.86 -3.24 -4.58
CA SER A 8 2.87 -3.69 -5.54
C SER A 8 2.60 -2.61 -6.58
N SER A 9 3.04 -2.83 -7.81
CA SER A 9 2.63 -2.02 -8.96
C SER A 9 1.78 -2.89 -9.88
N GLN A 10 0.61 -2.41 -10.30
CA GLN A 10 -0.22 -3.09 -11.31
C GLN A 10 0.51 -3.26 -12.66
N TYR A 11 1.67 -2.63 -12.84
CA TYR A 11 2.44 -2.59 -14.09
C TYR A 11 3.86 -3.16 -13.98
N LEU A 12 4.28 -3.65 -12.81
CA LEU A 12 5.64 -4.15 -12.62
C LEU A 12 5.61 -5.58 -12.10
N SER A 13 5.86 -6.57 -12.98
CA SER A 13 6.39 -7.87 -12.56
C SER A 13 7.75 -8.03 -13.24
N PRO A 14 8.89 -7.82 -12.55
CA PRO A 14 10.11 -8.46 -12.99
C PRO A 14 9.87 -9.97 -12.89
N SER A 15 10.26 -10.72 -13.92
CA SER A 15 10.17 -12.18 -13.96
C SER A 15 10.87 -12.80 -12.73
N GLY A 16 10.14 -13.01 -11.64
CA GLY A 16 10.69 -13.37 -10.33
C GLY A 16 10.00 -12.78 -9.09
N GLY A 17 8.82 -12.16 -9.22
CA GLY A 17 8.01 -11.72 -8.07
C GLY A 17 7.49 -12.88 -7.20
N LEU A 18 7.11 -12.57 -5.96
CA LEU A 18 6.44 -13.48 -5.05
C LEU A 18 5.05 -13.81 -5.63
N LYS A 19 4.75 -15.10 -5.79
CA LYS A 19 3.46 -15.54 -6.35
C LYS A 19 2.36 -15.54 -5.30
N ILE A 20 1.13 -15.50 -5.78
CA ILE A 20 -0.07 -15.69 -4.95
C ILE A 20 0.07 -17.00 -4.16
N ARG A 21 -0.17 -16.96 -2.85
CA ARG A 21 -0.03 -18.03 -1.85
C ARG A 21 1.39 -18.39 -1.42
N GLU A 22 2.40 -17.62 -1.81
CA GLU A 22 3.77 -17.83 -1.32
C GLU A 22 4.06 -17.03 -0.05
N GLN A 23 4.86 -17.61 0.85
CA GLN A 23 5.31 -16.96 2.08
C GLN A 23 6.59 -16.15 1.80
N VAL A 24 6.66 -14.93 2.32
CA VAL A 24 7.89 -14.14 2.25
C VAL A 24 8.94 -14.74 3.19
N LYS A 25 10.12 -15.06 2.66
CA LYS A 25 11.26 -15.59 3.43
C LYS A 25 12.44 -14.62 3.51
N ALA A 26 12.46 -13.61 2.64
CA ALA A 26 13.53 -12.62 2.57
C ALA A 26 13.14 -11.36 3.35
N LYS A 27 14.15 -10.67 3.90
CA LYS A 27 14.00 -9.31 4.44
C LYS A 27 14.30 -8.29 3.35
N GLY A 28 13.73 -7.09 3.46
CA GLY A 28 13.95 -5.99 2.50
C GLY A 28 12.80 -5.79 1.52
N ILE A 29 13.10 -5.29 0.31
CA ILE A 29 12.08 -4.99 -0.70
C ILE A 29 11.68 -6.27 -1.42
N VAL A 30 10.39 -6.59 -1.38
CA VAL A 30 9.82 -7.75 -2.08
C VAL A 30 8.79 -7.26 -3.08
N PHE A 31 8.91 -7.74 -4.32
CA PHE A 31 7.93 -7.51 -5.38
C PHE A 31 6.94 -8.67 -5.35
N VAL A 32 5.65 -8.36 -5.37
CA VAL A 32 4.57 -9.34 -5.42
C VAL A 32 3.94 -9.27 -6.81
N ASP A 33 3.62 -10.43 -7.38
CA ASP A 33 2.98 -10.48 -8.68
C ASP A 33 1.64 -9.70 -8.66
N PRO A 34 1.35 -8.95 -9.74
CA PRO A 34 0.17 -8.11 -9.79
C PRO A 34 -1.10 -8.95 -9.71
N SER A 35 -2.10 -8.40 -9.03
CA SER A 35 -3.48 -8.90 -9.07
C SER A 35 -4.38 -7.85 -9.71
N GLU A 36 -5.42 -8.30 -10.39
CA GLU A 36 -6.42 -7.43 -11.01
C GLU A 36 -7.19 -6.60 -9.97
N TYR A 37 -7.27 -7.08 -8.73
CA TYR A 37 -7.97 -6.41 -7.64
C TYR A 37 -7.03 -6.07 -6.49
N VAL A 38 -7.04 -4.81 -6.08
CA VAL A 38 -6.25 -4.31 -4.95
C VAL A 38 -6.60 -5.06 -3.65
N SER A 39 -7.86 -5.42 -3.43
CA SER A 39 -8.29 -6.20 -2.25
C SER A 39 -7.67 -7.60 -2.22
N THR A 40 -7.60 -8.27 -3.36
CA THR A 40 -6.94 -9.57 -3.49
C THR A 40 -5.45 -9.42 -3.21
N LEU A 41 -4.82 -8.40 -3.78
CA LEU A 41 -3.39 -8.13 -3.57
C LEU A 41 -3.06 -7.89 -2.08
N ILE A 42 -3.80 -7.02 -1.41
CA ILE A 42 -3.55 -6.73 0.02
C ILE A 42 -3.79 -7.99 0.87
N THR A 43 -4.81 -8.79 0.53
CA THR A 43 -5.05 -10.05 1.24
C THR A 43 -3.89 -11.03 1.08
N GLN A 44 -3.27 -11.07 -0.10
CA GLN A 44 -2.05 -11.87 -0.32
C GLN A 44 -0.90 -11.34 0.53
N GLU A 45 -0.65 -10.03 0.56
CA GLU A 45 0.41 -9.45 1.39
C GLU A 45 0.25 -9.82 2.87
N VAL A 46 -0.94 -9.62 3.42
CA VAL A 46 -1.23 -9.99 4.82
C VAL A 46 -1.03 -11.50 5.03
N ALA A 47 -1.53 -12.34 4.11
CA ALA A 47 -1.36 -13.79 4.19
C ALA A 47 0.11 -14.26 4.06
N SER A 48 0.91 -13.54 3.27
CA SER A 48 2.35 -13.77 3.06
C SER A 48 3.22 -13.29 4.22
N GLY A 49 2.62 -12.63 5.23
CA GLY A 49 3.25 -12.31 6.52
C GLY A 49 3.67 -10.85 6.68
N PHE A 50 3.24 -9.94 5.79
CA PHE A 50 3.44 -8.50 5.98
C PHE A 50 2.59 -7.97 7.14
N ASN A 51 3.21 -7.19 8.03
CA ASN A 51 2.62 -6.73 9.30
C ASN A 51 2.05 -5.30 9.25
N SER A 52 2.05 -4.69 8.07
CA SER A 52 1.46 -3.38 7.84
C SER A 52 1.23 -3.19 6.36
N VAL A 53 0.17 -2.46 6.02
CA VAL A 53 -0.18 -2.16 4.63
C VAL A 53 -0.19 -0.65 4.46
N CYS A 54 0.56 -0.13 3.50
CA CYS A 54 0.57 1.28 3.16
C CYS A 54 0.15 1.47 1.71
N PHE A 55 -0.79 2.36 1.44
CA PHE A 55 -1.20 2.66 0.07
C PHE A 55 -1.45 4.16 -0.13
N THR A 56 -1.10 4.62 -1.32
CA THR A 56 -1.39 5.97 -1.80
C THR A 56 -2.72 5.98 -2.54
N THR A 57 -3.61 6.92 -2.23
CA THR A 57 -4.86 7.09 -2.97
C THR A 57 -5.08 8.53 -3.40
N GLY A 58 -5.37 8.69 -4.70
CA GLY A 58 -5.81 9.94 -5.31
C GLY A 58 -7.29 9.91 -5.73
N ARG A 59 -8.04 8.86 -5.36
CA ARG A 59 -9.49 8.69 -5.66
C ARG A 59 -10.33 8.25 -4.46
N GLY A 60 -9.72 8.14 -3.28
CA GLY A 60 -10.41 7.77 -2.05
C GLY A 60 -10.67 6.28 -1.89
N PHE A 61 -9.63 5.47 -2.08
CA PHE A 61 -9.69 4.03 -1.84
C PHE A 61 -9.90 3.74 -0.35
N CYS A 62 -11.01 3.07 -0.03
CA CYS A 62 -11.42 2.73 1.32
C CYS A 62 -11.12 1.26 1.63
N TYR A 63 -9.90 0.99 2.11
CA TYR A 63 -9.54 -0.29 2.71
C TYR A 63 -9.37 -0.18 4.23
N GLY A 64 -9.68 -1.25 4.94
CA GLY A 64 -9.39 -1.41 6.36
C GLY A 64 -9.29 -2.90 6.68
N SER A 65 -8.32 -3.27 7.51
CA SER A 65 -8.11 -4.64 7.94
C SER A 65 -8.16 -4.73 9.46
N LYS A 66 -8.76 -5.80 9.98
CA LYS A 66 -8.66 -6.16 11.40
C LYS A 66 -7.35 -6.88 11.72
N LEU A 67 -6.76 -7.52 10.72
CA LEU A 67 -5.58 -8.37 10.89
C LEU A 67 -4.30 -7.55 10.99
N GLU A 68 -4.19 -6.49 10.18
CA GLU A 68 -2.97 -5.67 10.10
C GLU A 68 -3.32 -4.19 9.96
N PRO A 69 -2.50 -3.28 10.52
CA PRO A 69 -2.73 -1.85 10.41
C PRO A 69 -2.63 -1.38 8.96
N SER A 70 -3.62 -0.58 8.54
CA SER A 70 -3.68 0.01 7.20
C SER A 70 -3.42 1.51 7.23
N ASN A 71 -2.32 1.95 6.65
CA ASN A 71 -1.91 3.35 6.57
C ASN A 71 -2.27 3.93 5.20
N LYS A 72 -3.12 4.96 5.18
CA LYS A 72 -3.53 5.62 3.94
C LYS A 72 -2.79 6.94 3.77
N THR A 73 -2.15 7.10 2.63
CA THR A 73 -1.54 8.37 2.21
C THR A 73 -2.36 8.95 1.05
N VAL A 74 -2.70 10.24 1.10
CA VAL A 74 -3.48 10.90 0.05
C VAL A 74 -2.62 11.91 -0.69
N SER A 75 -2.67 11.89 -2.02
CA SER A 75 -1.84 12.76 -2.88
C SER A 75 -2.43 14.15 -3.13
N HIS A 76 -3.64 14.44 -2.65
CA HIS A 76 -4.36 15.68 -2.95
C HIS A 76 -5.08 16.25 -1.72
N THR A 77 -4.78 17.49 -1.33
CA THR A 77 -5.27 18.11 -0.09
C THR A 77 -6.81 18.14 0.01
N PRO A 78 -7.57 18.55 -1.03
CA PRO A 78 -9.03 18.48 -0.99
C PRO A 78 -9.61 17.09 -0.74
N MET A 79 -8.90 16.03 -1.17
CA MET A 79 -9.32 14.66 -0.89
C MET A 79 -9.05 14.27 0.56
N CYS A 80 -7.92 14.69 1.11
CA CYS A 80 -7.62 14.49 2.53
C CYS A 80 -8.71 15.13 3.40
N ASN A 81 -9.19 16.31 3.03
CA ASN A 81 -10.27 17.01 3.74
C ASN A 81 -11.62 16.29 3.63
N ARG A 82 -11.87 15.54 2.56
CA ARG A 82 -13.10 14.72 2.42
C ARG A 82 -13.01 13.39 3.17
N MET A 83 -11.80 12.95 3.50
CA MET A 83 -11.52 11.65 4.11
C MET A 83 -10.88 11.78 5.50
N SER A 84 -11.11 12.89 6.21
CA SER A 84 -10.39 13.26 7.44
C SER A 84 -10.43 12.21 8.55
N GLY A 85 -11.37 11.26 8.53
CA GLY A 85 -11.45 10.17 9.50
C GLY A 85 -10.69 8.89 9.13
N GLY A 86 -10.03 8.81 7.96
CA GLY A 86 -9.41 7.58 7.47
C GLY A 86 -8.06 7.76 6.76
N VAL A 87 -7.53 8.97 6.71
CA VAL A 87 -6.24 9.29 6.08
C VAL A 87 -5.21 9.56 7.15
N VAL A 88 -4.04 8.91 7.04
CA VAL A 88 -2.93 9.07 7.98
C VAL A 88 -1.99 10.20 7.54
N ILE A 89 -1.75 10.34 6.23
CA ILE A 89 -0.78 11.32 5.69
C ILE A 89 -1.37 12.08 4.50
N ASN A 90 -1.30 13.42 4.54
CA ASN A 90 -1.56 14.28 3.38
C ASN A 90 -0.25 14.61 2.66
N ARG A 91 -0.06 14.09 1.44
CA ARG A 91 1.04 14.44 0.52
C ARG A 91 0.64 15.54 -0.48
N GLY A 92 -0.62 16.00 -0.47
CA GLY A 92 -1.07 17.12 -1.31
C GLY A 92 -0.34 18.44 -1.01
N VAL A 93 0.13 18.59 0.22
CA VAL A 93 0.95 19.74 0.65
C VAL A 93 2.23 19.94 -0.18
N THR A 94 2.75 18.89 -0.81
CA THR A 94 3.89 19.00 -1.71
C THR A 94 3.51 19.64 -3.05
N ALA A 95 2.33 19.33 -3.58
CA ALA A 95 1.81 20.00 -4.77
C ALA A 95 1.44 21.46 -4.47
N ASP A 96 0.97 21.73 -3.25
CA ASP A 96 0.66 23.08 -2.77
C ASP A 96 1.93 23.90 -2.42
N SER A 97 3.13 23.35 -2.65
CA SER A 97 4.43 23.95 -2.27
C SER A 97 4.57 24.31 -0.78
N ALA A 98 3.73 23.73 0.08
CA ALA A 98 3.75 23.91 1.52
C ALA A 98 4.77 22.98 2.22
N ALA A 99 5.23 21.92 1.54
CA ALA A 99 6.29 21.02 2.02
C ALA A 99 7.08 20.40 0.85
N SER A 100 8.31 19.96 1.08
CA SER A 100 9.16 19.28 0.09
C SER A 100 9.14 17.75 0.24
N VAL A 101 9.60 17.04 -0.79
CA VAL A 101 9.49 15.57 -0.93
C VAL A 101 10.31 14.79 0.08
#